data_AF-A0A7X9BJW9-F1
#
_entry.id   AF-A0A7X9BJW9-F1
#
_cell.length_a   1.000
_cell.length_b   1.000
_cell.length_c   1.000
_cell.angle_alpha   90.00
_cell.angle_beta   90.00
_cell.angle_gamma   90.00
#
_symmetry.space_group_name_H-M   'P 1'
#
loop_
_entity.id
_entity.type
_entity.pdbx_description
1 polymer ?
#
loop_
_entity_poly.entity_id
_entity_poly.type
_entity_poly.pdbx_seq_one_letter_code
_entity_poly.pdbx_strand_id
1 'polypeptide(L)'
;TSLQAIKKDSVLLSDGSKIKADLVLLSVGVRPSLQLAKDAGLAIGETGGLLVDEFLQTNDEAIFAAGDMNEITNTISQKKQRVPLAGPANRQGRIAAENALGGKKRYKGSAVSSIVKVFKAHAGSTGLSLKQAKEAGFNADAIVVHKSSHTSYYPGAFRVSLMLIFDKTDGRILGAQAAGRVGVDKRLDVIATAIAGKLKLEELGELDLAYAPPFNSPNGPEQMAAFVAENHRIGFSPSILAQNLEEWVLAKNPIIFDIRDPISYSRAHLSQTNNLSQGQIQESLDSLPKDSALLVISEDGQKGHILTRMLLTKGYSNVLNLSGGYISLERQERAKPFEKLRVGLHAVEKKSIQKSSESHEKKASEVNTAVEKTEGPLIIDVRTPMEFKMGAVPGAIHADLDSLEEKIPVITKNDFNREIILYCASGARSSYGVRILKGLGYTNVTNGGGLHTMMSRFA
;
A
#
# COMPACT_ATOMS: atom_id res chain seq x y z
N THR A 1 21.38 10.84 12.57
CA THR A 1 22.15 10.54 13.80
C THR A 1 22.69 9.12 13.75
N SER A 2 23.95 8.89 14.14
CA SER A 2 24.62 7.57 14.19
C SER A 2 25.29 7.31 15.56
N LEU A 3 25.70 6.07 15.84
CA LEU A 3 26.41 5.69 17.07
C LEU A 3 27.84 6.28 17.08
N GLN A 4 28.21 6.99 18.15
CA GLN A 4 29.57 7.51 18.34
C GLN A 4 30.36 6.69 19.38
N ALA A 5 29.77 6.43 20.56
CA ALA A 5 30.43 5.64 21.60
C ALA A 5 29.42 4.95 22.53
N ILE A 6 29.77 3.76 23.00
CA ILE A 6 29.06 3.06 24.09
C ILE A 6 29.83 3.34 25.38
N LYS A 7 29.15 3.91 26.37
CA LYS A 7 29.66 4.17 27.73
C LYS A 7 29.03 3.17 28.70
N LYS A 8 29.42 3.25 29.97
CA LYS A 8 28.97 2.31 31.02
C LYS A 8 27.45 2.25 31.18
N ASP A 9 26.77 3.38 31.08
CA ASP A 9 25.33 3.54 31.35
C ASP A 9 24.59 4.31 30.25
N SER A 10 25.26 4.57 29.14
CA SER A 10 24.78 5.48 28.11
C SER A 10 25.41 5.23 26.75
N VAL A 11 24.72 5.69 25.72
CA VAL A 11 25.16 5.72 24.33
C VAL A 11 25.30 7.17 23.90
N LEU A 12 26.47 7.55 23.41
CA LEU A 12 26.71 8.85 22.79
C LEU A 12 26.48 8.74 21.28
N LEU A 13 25.70 9.67 20.74
CA LEU A 13 25.36 9.74 19.33
C LEU A 13 26.16 10.83 18.60
N SER A 14 26.20 10.75 17.28
CA SER A 14 26.97 11.65 16.41
C SER A 14 26.55 13.13 16.47
N ASP A 15 25.35 13.40 16.95
CA ASP A 15 24.83 14.76 17.17
C ASP A 15 25.09 15.26 18.61
N GLY A 16 25.85 14.52 19.40
CA GLY A 16 26.19 14.82 20.80
C GLY A 16 25.12 14.39 21.80
N SER A 17 23.97 13.88 21.36
CA SER A 17 22.92 13.40 22.26
C SER A 17 23.37 12.14 23.01
N LYS A 18 22.89 12.00 24.25
CA LYS A 18 23.17 10.86 25.13
C LYS A 18 21.88 10.12 25.45
N ILE A 19 21.87 8.80 25.19
CA ILE A 19 20.75 7.92 25.52
C ILE A 19 21.16 7.05 26.70
N LYS A 20 20.43 7.11 27.81
CA LYS A 20 20.65 6.20 28.95
C LYS A 20 20.25 4.77 28.53
N ALA A 21 21.12 3.80 28.81
CA ALA A 21 20.86 2.41 28.44
C ALA A 21 21.57 1.45 29.40
N ASP A 22 20.83 0.45 29.88
CA ASP A 22 21.38 -0.65 30.70
C ASP A 22 21.84 -1.84 29.83
N LEU A 23 21.35 -1.92 28.58
CA LEU A 23 21.71 -2.92 27.58
C LEU A 23 21.79 -2.28 26.20
N VAL A 24 22.82 -2.63 25.42
CA VAL A 24 22.98 -2.20 24.02
C VAL A 24 23.10 -3.43 23.13
N LEU A 25 22.16 -3.59 22.18
CA LEU A 25 22.20 -4.65 21.18
C LEU A 25 22.74 -4.10 19.85
N LEU A 26 23.89 -4.62 19.39
CA LEU A 26 24.48 -4.25 18.10
C LEU A 26 23.98 -5.16 16.98
N SER A 27 23.23 -4.60 16.04
CA SER A 27 22.68 -5.31 14.87
C SER A 27 22.93 -4.51 13.57
N VAL A 28 24.20 -4.24 13.27
CA VAL A 28 24.64 -3.34 12.17
C VAL A 28 25.08 -4.07 10.89
N GLY A 29 24.68 -5.34 10.75
CA GLY A 29 25.07 -6.19 9.62
C GLY A 29 26.18 -7.19 9.97
N VAL A 30 26.54 -8.03 8.99
CA VAL A 30 27.50 -9.12 9.14
C VAL A 30 28.60 -9.05 8.08
N ARG A 31 29.80 -9.49 8.45
CA ARG A 31 30.94 -9.65 7.53
C ARG A 31 31.27 -11.14 7.39
N PRO A 32 31.74 -11.60 6.23
CA PRO A 32 32.09 -13.00 6.07
C PRO A 32 33.35 -13.39 6.81
N SER A 33 33.37 -14.60 7.34
CA SER A 33 34.56 -15.22 7.93
C SER A 33 35.43 -15.81 6.83
N LEU A 34 36.42 -15.04 6.35
CA LEU A 34 37.28 -15.41 5.21
C LEU A 34 38.73 -15.71 5.57
N GLN A 35 39.10 -15.74 6.86
CA GLN A 35 40.50 -15.89 7.27
C GLN A 35 41.11 -17.19 6.72
N LEU A 36 40.44 -18.32 6.92
CA LEU A 36 40.87 -19.62 6.38
C LEU A 36 41.05 -19.59 4.86
N ALA A 37 40.11 -18.98 4.13
CA ALA A 37 40.18 -18.89 2.68
C ALA A 37 41.38 -18.05 2.21
N LYS A 38 41.66 -16.93 2.90
CA LYS A 38 42.81 -16.08 2.62
C LYS A 38 44.13 -16.79 2.91
N ASP A 39 44.22 -17.46 4.05
CA ASP A 39 45.42 -18.20 4.47
C ASP A 39 45.72 -19.35 3.51
N ALA A 40 44.67 -19.95 2.92
CA ALA A 40 44.77 -20.99 1.89
C ALA A 40 45.01 -20.45 0.46
N GLY A 41 45.09 -19.14 0.26
CA GLY A 41 45.30 -18.54 -1.07
C GLY A 41 44.09 -18.59 -2.01
N LEU A 42 42.88 -18.74 -1.47
CA LEU A 42 41.64 -18.74 -2.26
C LEU A 42 41.24 -17.32 -2.67
N ALA A 43 40.70 -17.19 -3.88
CA ALA A 43 40.33 -15.92 -4.47
C ALA A 43 39.13 -15.27 -3.73
N ILE A 44 39.22 -13.97 -3.48
CA ILE A 44 38.14 -13.16 -2.89
C ILE A 44 37.56 -12.28 -4.00
N GLY A 45 36.23 -12.32 -4.15
CA GLY A 45 35.51 -11.54 -5.15
C GLY A 45 35.43 -10.06 -4.81
N GLU A 46 35.03 -9.24 -5.80
CA GLU A 46 34.98 -7.77 -5.69
C GLU A 46 33.99 -7.28 -4.62
N THR A 47 32.99 -8.09 -4.28
CA THR A 47 32.02 -7.78 -3.21
C THR A 47 32.55 -8.10 -1.81
N GLY A 48 33.79 -8.59 -1.70
CA GLY A 48 34.42 -9.01 -0.46
C GLY A 48 33.93 -10.35 0.07
N GLY A 49 33.29 -11.18 -0.77
CA GLY A 49 32.95 -12.58 -0.49
C GLY A 49 33.96 -13.56 -1.09
N LEU A 50 33.91 -14.83 -0.68
CA LEU A 50 34.68 -15.90 -1.31
C LEU A 50 34.23 -16.06 -2.77
N LEU A 51 35.18 -15.98 -3.71
CA LEU A 51 34.89 -16.17 -5.12
C LEU A 51 34.66 -17.66 -5.39
N VAL A 52 33.52 -17.96 -5.98
CA VAL A 52 33.19 -19.29 -6.48
C VAL A 52 32.64 -19.19 -7.90
N ASP A 53 32.81 -20.26 -8.66
CA ASP A 53 32.18 -20.39 -9.97
C ASP A 53 30.69 -20.76 -9.86
N GLU A 54 30.07 -21.08 -10.99
CA GLU A 54 28.67 -21.47 -11.04
C GLU A 54 28.38 -22.86 -10.47
N PHE A 55 29.41 -23.68 -10.25
CA PHE A 55 29.34 -24.98 -9.60
C PHE A 55 29.68 -24.92 -8.10
N LEU A 56 29.86 -23.70 -7.56
CA LEU A 56 30.24 -23.43 -6.17
C LEU A 56 31.64 -23.94 -5.80
N GLN A 57 32.50 -24.10 -6.82
CA GLN A 57 33.90 -24.46 -6.69
C GLN A 57 34.76 -23.19 -6.57
N THR A 58 35.80 -23.25 -5.75
CA THR A 58 36.79 -22.16 -5.62
C THR A 58 37.84 -22.26 -6.75
N ASN A 59 38.91 -21.46 -6.69
CA ASN A 59 40.05 -21.60 -7.60
C ASN A 59 40.94 -22.83 -7.29
N ASP A 60 40.62 -23.59 -6.22
CA ASP A 60 41.17 -24.91 -5.95
C ASP A 60 40.12 -25.97 -6.31
N GLU A 61 40.49 -26.94 -7.15
CA GLU A 61 39.57 -27.94 -7.68
C GLU A 61 39.00 -28.88 -6.58
N ALA A 62 39.69 -29.03 -5.46
CA ALA A 62 39.24 -29.87 -4.34
C ALA A 62 38.34 -29.12 -3.34
N ILE A 63 38.21 -27.80 -3.45
CA ILE A 63 37.54 -26.97 -2.45
C ILE A 63 36.26 -26.35 -3.02
N PHE A 64 35.13 -26.72 -2.41
CA PHE A 64 33.82 -26.13 -2.64
C PHE A 64 33.39 -25.29 -1.45
N ALA A 65 32.57 -24.27 -1.69
CA ALA A 65 32.05 -23.41 -0.63
C ALA A 65 30.57 -23.10 -0.80
N ALA A 66 29.89 -22.84 0.31
CA ALA A 66 28.47 -22.51 0.34
C ALA A 66 28.15 -21.53 1.47
N GLY A 67 27.08 -20.77 1.30
CA GLY A 67 26.48 -19.95 2.34
C GLY A 67 26.94 -18.51 2.34
N ASP A 68 26.81 -17.87 3.50
CA ASP A 68 26.91 -16.42 3.66
C ASP A 68 28.28 -15.84 3.30
N MET A 69 29.33 -16.67 3.19
CA MET A 69 30.67 -16.23 2.82
C MET A 69 30.83 -16.02 1.31
N ASN A 70 30.03 -16.71 0.49
CA ASN A 70 30.19 -16.72 -0.95
C ASN A 70 29.73 -15.40 -1.59
N GLU A 71 30.44 -14.99 -2.64
CA GLU A 71 29.94 -14.06 -3.62
C GLU A 71 29.03 -14.80 -4.62
N ILE A 72 27.82 -14.30 -4.84
CA ILE A 72 26.84 -14.93 -5.75
C ILE A 72 26.27 -13.94 -6.75
N THR A 73 25.71 -14.46 -7.84
CA THR A 73 25.07 -13.64 -8.88
C THR A 73 23.62 -13.29 -8.51
N ASN A 74 23.23 -12.02 -8.67
CA ASN A 74 21.83 -11.61 -8.66
C ASN A 74 21.15 -12.11 -9.95
N THR A 75 20.03 -12.83 -9.82
CA THR A 75 19.36 -13.44 -11.00
C THR A 75 18.74 -12.44 -11.96
N ILE A 76 18.54 -11.19 -11.53
CA ILE A 76 17.92 -10.13 -12.34
C ILE A 76 19.01 -9.23 -12.93
N SER A 77 19.83 -8.59 -12.09
CA SER A 77 20.85 -7.64 -12.54
C SER A 77 22.12 -8.28 -13.10
N GLN A 78 22.30 -9.60 -12.89
CA GLN A 78 23.54 -10.34 -13.20
C GLN A 78 24.80 -9.84 -12.49
N LYS A 79 24.68 -8.85 -11.60
CA LYS A 79 25.79 -8.35 -10.78
C LYS A 79 26.10 -9.32 -9.65
N LYS A 80 27.38 -9.42 -9.29
CA LYS A 80 27.84 -10.13 -8.11
C LYS A 80 27.41 -9.39 -6.84
N GLN A 81 27.06 -10.14 -5.79
CA GLN A 81 26.65 -9.61 -4.50
C GLN A 81 26.83 -10.66 -3.39
N ARG A 82 26.83 -10.21 -2.14
CA ARG A 82 26.70 -11.06 -0.95
C ARG A 82 25.26 -11.07 -0.45
N VAL A 83 24.73 -12.26 -0.17
CA VAL A 83 23.35 -12.43 0.32
C VAL A 83 23.36 -13.37 1.53
N PRO A 84 23.48 -12.83 2.75
CA PRO A 84 23.51 -13.64 3.97
C PRO A 84 22.09 -14.08 4.37
N LEU A 85 21.55 -15.06 3.64
CA LEU A 85 20.20 -15.59 3.84
C LEU A 85 20.21 -17.13 3.81
N ALA A 86 19.45 -17.72 4.73
CA ALA A 86 19.41 -19.17 4.93
C ALA A 86 18.92 -19.96 3.69
N GLY A 87 17.95 -19.43 2.94
CA GLY A 87 17.42 -20.08 1.75
C GLY A 87 18.48 -20.32 0.66
N PRO A 88 19.17 -19.27 0.17
CA PRO A 88 20.36 -19.39 -0.66
C PRO A 88 21.42 -20.35 -0.09
N ALA A 89 21.77 -20.22 1.19
CA ALA A 89 22.80 -21.05 1.83
C ALA A 89 22.48 -22.55 1.79
N ASN A 90 21.24 -22.95 2.11
CA ASN A 90 20.80 -24.34 2.07
C ASN A 90 20.84 -24.91 0.64
N ARG A 91 20.38 -24.14 -0.36
CA ARG A 91 20.44 -24.57 -1.77
C ARG A 91 21.87 -24.72 -2.26
N GLN A 92 22.76 -23.80 -1.86
CA GLN A 92 24.18 -23.87 -2.18
C GLN A 92 24.81 -25.11 -1.56
N GLY A 93 24.58 -25.39 -0.28
CA GLY A 93 25.13 -26.58 0.38
C GLY A 93 24.74 -27.89 -0.33
N ARG A 94 23.48 -28.01 -0.75
CA ARG A 94 23.02 -29.16 -1.55
C ARG A 94 23.76 -29.28 -2.88
N ILE A 95 23.96 -28.17 -3.59
CA ILE A 95 24.62 -28.15 -4.90
C ILE A 95 26.13 -28.42 -4.76
N ALA A 96 26.78 -27.79 -3.79
CA ALA A 96 28.20 -27.98 -3.51
C ALA A 96 28.51 -29.44 -3.14
N ALA A 97 27.67 -30.07 -2.31
CA ALA A 97 27.81 -31.50 -2.00
C ALA A 97 27.63 -32.40 -3.23
N GLU A 98 26.63 -32.12 -4.08
CA GLU A 98 26.40 -32.86 -5.32
C GLU A 98 27.60 -32.73 -6.28
N ASN A 99 28.19 -31.54 -6.38
CA ASN A 99 29.33 -31.29 -7.26
C ASN A 99 30.65 -31.86 -6.70
N ALA A 100 30.84 -31.83 -5.38
CA ALA A 100 31.98 -32.48 -4.73
C ALA A 100 31.99 -34.00 -4.93
N LEU A 101 30.84 -34.62 -5.20
CA LEU A 101 30.70 -36.04 -5.54
C LEU A 101 30.81 -36.33 -7.05
N GLY A 102 31.24 -35.37 -7.86
CA GLY A 102 31.40 -35.50 -9.31
C GLY A 102 30.20 -35.04 -10.14
N GLY A 103 29.19 -34.43 -9.52
CA GLY A 103 28.09 -33.77 -10.21
C GLY A 103 28.51 -32.48 -10.94
N LYS A 104 27.61 -31.93 -11.76
CA LYS A 104 27.81 -30.67 -12.51
C LYS A 104 26.57 -29.77 -12.47
N LYS A 105 26.04 -29.56 -11.28
CA LYS A 105 24.84 -28.76 -11.07
C LYS A 105 25.19 -27.29 -10.86
N ARG A 106 24.63 -26.44 -11.71
CA ARG A 106 24.82 -24.98 -11.64
C ARG A 106 23.93 -24.34 -10.59
N TYR A 107 24.50 -23.46 -9.77
CA TYR A 107 23.77 -22.52 -8.94
C TYR A 107 23.36 -21.29 -9.77
N LYS A 108 22.05 -21.07 -9.92
CA LYS A 108 21.50 -20.00 -10.77
C LYS A 108 21.58 -18.60 -10.16
N GLY A 109 22.06 -18.47 -8.92
CA GLY A 109 22.05 -17.21 -8.17
C GLY A 109 20.83 -17.02 -7.28
N SER A 110 20.56 -15.77 -6.88
CA SER A 110 19.45 -15.41 -5.98
C SER A 110 18.73 -14.14 -6.41
N ALA A 111 17.40 -14.13 -6.25
CA ALA A 111 16.55 -12.94 -6.34
C ALA A 111 16.44 -12.18 -4.99
N VAL A 112 17.15 -12.63 -3.94
CA VAL A 112 17.23 -11.92 -2.64
C VAL A 112 15.86 -11.74 -1.96
N SER A 113 14.98 -12.76 -2.03
CA SER A 113 13.70 -12.76 -1.33
C SER A 113 13.90 -12.80 0.19
N SER A 114 13.28 -11.87 0.91
CA SER A 114 13.35 -11.78 2.38
C SER A 114 12.06 -11.23 2.97
N ILE A 115 11.78 -11.60 4.22
CA ILE A 115 10.62 -11.14 4.97
C ILE A 115 10.97 -11.04 6.46
N VAL A 116 10.38 -10.05 7.14
CA VAL A 116 10.54 -9.82 8.58
C VAL A 116 9.19 -9.57 9.23
N LYS A 117 9.03 -10.07 10.46
CA LYS A 117 7.90 -9.75 11.33
C LYS A 117 8.23 -8.53 12.17
N VAL A 118 7.37 -7.51 12.10
CA VAL A 118 7.47 -6.26 12.87
C VAL A 118 6.21 -6.13 13.72
N PHE A 119 6.31 -6.53 14.99
CA PHE A 119 5.15 -6.68 15.89
C PHE A 119 4.07 -7.60 15.29
N LYS A 120 2.91 -7.02 14.91
CA LYS A 120 1.77 -7.71 14.29
C LYS A 120 1.74 -7.55 12.76
N ALA A 121 2.74 -6.90 12.18
CA ALA A 121 2.86 -6.69 10.74
C ALA A 121 4.01 -7.52 10.18
N HIS A 122 3.99 -7.69 8.88
CA HIS A 122 5.05 -8.31 8.09
C HIS A 122 5.46 -7.30 7.01
N ALA A 123 6.75 -7.27 6.71
CA ALA A 123 7.32 -6.50 5.61
C ALA A 123 8.39 -7.35 4.92
N GLY A 124 8.49 -7.24 3.61
CA GLY A 124 9.49 -7.99 2.86
C GLY A 124 9.64 -7.51 1.44
N SER A 125 10.59 -8.11 0.74
CA SER A 125 10.92 -7.79 -0.64
C SER A 125 11.43 -9.00 -1.39
N THR A 126 11.30 -8.96 -2.71
CA THR A 126 11.91 -9.91 -3.63
C THR A 126 12.39 -9.18 -4.88
N GLY A 127 13.51 -9.59 -5.46
CA GLY A 127 14.13 -8.94 -6.60
C GLY A 127 14.77 -7.59 -6.29
N LEU A 128 14.81 -6.71 -7.29
CA LEU A 128 15.45 -5.40 -7.19
C LEU A 128 14.47 -4.35 -6.64
N SER A 129 14.94 -3.48 -5.75
CA SER A 129 14.25 -2.21 -5.49
C SER A 129 14.31 -1.30 -6.73
N LEU A 130 13.42 -0.30 -6.81
CA LEU A 130 13.42 0.65 -7.94
C LEU A 130 14.78 1.33 -8.12
N LYS A 131 15.44 1.71 -7.01
CA LYS A 131 16.78 2.29 -7.04
C LYS A 131 17.80 1.32 -7.64
N GLN A 132 17.85 0.08 -7.14
CA GLN A 132 18.78 -0.94 -7.64
C GLN A 132 18.52 -1.30 -9.11
N ALA A 133 17.25 -1.32 -9.55
CA ALA A 133 16.90 -1.57 -10.94
C ALA A 133 17.43 -0.46 -11.86
N LYS A 134 17.25 0.81 -11.49
CA LYS A 134 17.82 1.95 -12.23
C LYS A 134 19.35 1.93 -12.26
N GLU A 135 20.00 1.65 -11.12
CA GLU A 135 21.47 1.51 -11.02
C GLU A 135 22.02 0.28 -11.79
N ALA A 136 21.16 -0.69 -12.09
CA ALA A 136 21.50 -1.83 -12.94
C ALA A 136 21.28 -1.56 -14.43
N GLY A 137 20.82 -0.36 -14.81
CA GLY A 137 20.64 0.05 -16.20
C GLY A 137 19.28 -0.31 -16.82
N PHE A 138 18.34 -0.82 -16.02
CA PHE A 138 16.98 -1.07 -16.50
C PHE A 138 16.22 0.25 -16.69
N ASN A 139 15.33 0.29 -17.68
CA ASN A 139 14.36 1.36 -17.84
C ASN A 139 13.20 1.15 -16.84
N ALA A 140 13.53 1.20 -15.54
CA ALA A 140 12.67 0.72 -14.48
C ALA A 140 11.68 1.78 -13.98
N ASP A 141 10.44 1.34 -13.76
CA ASP A 141 9.38 2.09 -13.07
C ASP A 141 8.76 1.25 -11.95
N ALA A 142 7.89 1.88 -11.17
CA ALA A 142 7.12 1.17 -10.17
C ALA A 142 5.72 1.75 -9.97
N ILE A 143 4.80 0.92 -9.48
CA ILE A 143 3.48 1.33 -9.00
C ILE A 143 3.27 0.83 -7.58
N VAL A 144 2.29 1.40 -6.88
CA VAL A 144 1.85 0.92 -5.57
C VAL A 144 0.35 0.65 -5.60
N VAL A 145 -0.05 -0.51 -5.08
CA VAL A 145 -1.45 -0.84 -4.81
C VAL A 145 -1.68 -1.11 -3.33
N HIS A 146 -2.90 -0.87 -2.89
CA HIS A 146 -3.36 -1.14 -1.53
C HIS A 146 -4.63 -1.98 -1.58
N LYS A 147 -4.45 -3.30 -1.64
CA LYS A 147 -5.55 -4.24 -1.82
C LYS A 147 -5.73 -5.10 -0.58
N SER A 148 -6.97 -5.44 -0.25
CA SER A 148 -7.25 -6.39 0.83
C SER A 148 -6.59 -7.75 0.57
N SER A 149 -6.10 -8.39 1.63
CA SER A 149 -5.46 -9.72 1.63
C SER A 149 -6.36 -10.78 1.00
N HIS A 150 -7.67 -10.64 1.21
CA HIS A 150 -8.74 -11.45 0.64
C HIS A 150 -9.99 -10.59 0.49
N THR A 151 -11.09 -11.16 0.01
CA THR A 151 -12.32 -10.39 -0.21
C THR A 151 -12.79 -9.68 1.08
N SER A 152 -13.19 -8.42 0.96
CA SER A 152 -13.42 -7.55 2.12
C SER A 152 -14.70 -7.85 2.90
N TYR A 153 -15.65 -8.55 2.29
CA TYR A 153 -16.87 -8.99 2.98
C TYR A 153 -16.62 -10.17 3.92
N TYR A 154 -15.49 -10.88 3.78
CA TYR A 154 -15.14 -11.99 4.65
C TYR A 154 -14.29 -11.49 5.84
N PRO A 155 -14.55 -11.95 7.08
CA PRO A 155 -13.83 -11.48 8.26
C PRO A 155 -12.29 -11.63 8.16
N GLY A 156 -11.58 -10.77 8.89
CA GLY A 156 -10.12 -10.83 8.99
C GLY A 156 -9.35 -10.32 7.77
N ALA A 157 -10.02 -9.66 6.81
CA ALA A 157 -9.35 -9.03 5.67
C ALA A 157 -8.52 -7.83 6.13
N PHE A 158 -7.23 -7.84 5.79
CA PHE A 158 -6.32 -6.72 6.06
C PHE A 158 -5.72 -6.20 4.77
N ARG A 159 -5.49 -4.89 4.71
CA ARG A 159 -4.80 -4.26 3.58
C ARG A 159 -3.38 -4.80 3.44
N VAL A 160 -3.03 -5.21 2.23
CA VAL A 160 -1.67 -5.46 1.75
C VAL A 160 -1.27 -4.29 0.87
N SER A 161 -0.11 -3.74 1.15
CA SER A 161 0.49 -2.69 0.35
C SER A 161 1.63 -3.28 -0.43
N LEU A 162 1.50 -3.25 -1.75
CA LEU A 162 2.41 -3.91 -2.67
C LEU A 162 2.94 -2.87 -3.66
N MET A 163 4.26 -2.69 -3.66
CA MET A 163 4.97 -1.98 -4.71
C MET A 163 5.52 -3.00 -5.70
N LEU A 164 5.20 -2.83 -6.98
CA LEU A 164 5.71 -3.69 -8.07
C LEU A 164 6.68 -2.87 -8.93
N ILE A 165 7.87 -3.42 -9.16
CA ILE A 165 8.96 -2.81 -9.96
C ILE A 165 9.08 -3.60 -11.26
N PHE A 166 9.10 -2.90 -12.39
CA PHE A 166 9.10 -3.50 -13.72
C PHE A 166 9.93 -2.68 -14.71
N ASP A 167 10.37 -3.32 -15.81
CA ASP A 167 10.97 -2.63 -16.95
C ASP A 167 9.87 -2.08 -17.86
N LYS A 168 9.94 -0.78 -18.18
CA LYS A 168 8.94 -0.11 -19.03
C LYS A 168 8.99 -0.59 -20.48
N THR A 169 10.15 -1.06 -20.92
CA THR A 169 10.43 -1.42 -22.31
C THR A 169 9.62 -2.64 -22.73
N ASP A 170 9.66 -3.71 -21.92
CA ASP A 170 9.05 -5.00 -22.26
C ASP A 170 8.07 -5.53 -21.22
N GLY A 171 7.85 -4.80 -20.11
CA GLY A 171 6.96 -5.20 -19.03
C GLY A 171 7.54 -6.29 -18.12
N ARG A 172 8.84 -6.59 -18.18
CA ARG A 172 9.43 -7.62 -17.30
C ARG A 172 9.36 -7.21 -15.84
N ILE A 173 9.02 -8.16 -14.96
CA ILE A 173 9.02 -7.95 -13.51
C ILE A 173 10.46 -7.98 -12.99
N LEU A 174 10.86 -6.94 -12.26
CA LEU A 174 12.22 -6.79 -11.73
C LEU A 174 12.28 -6.97 -10.22
N GLY A 175 11.19 -6.69 -9.51
CA GLY A 175 11.12 -6.82 -8.06
C GLY A 175 9.78 -6.39 -7.47
N ALA A 176 9.62 -6.62 -6.18
CA ALA A 176 8.50 -6.13 -5.41
C ALA A 176 8.84 -5.92 -3.93
N GLN A 177 8.05 -5.07 -3.30
CA GLN A 177 8.06 -4.85 -1.85
C GLN A 177 6.63 -4.94 -1.33
N ALA A 178 6.43 -5.65 -0.24
CA ALA A 178 5.11 -5.84 0.34
C ALA A 178 5.12 -5.61 1.86
N ALA A 179 4.07 -4.97 2.36
CA ALA A 179 3.85 -4.79 3.79
C ALA A 179 2.35 -4.92 4.14
N GLY A 180 2.07 -5.50 5.30
CA GLY A 180 0.69 -5.77 5.73
C GLY A 180 0.64 -6.68 6.96
N ARG A 181 -0.57 -7.07 7.38
CA ARG A 181 -0.76 -7.98 8.53
C ARG A 181 -0.97 -9.43 8.10
N VAL A 182 -1.59 -9.65 6.95
CA VAL A 182 -2.00 -10.97 6.46
C VAL A 182 -1.60 -11.11 5.00
N GLY A 183 -1.06 -12.29 4.65
CA GLY A 183 -0.81 -12.72 3.28
C GLY A 183 0.35 -12.05 2.55
N VAL A 184 1.26 -11.36 3.26
CA VAL A 184 2.43 -10.66 2.68
C VAL A 184 3.43 -11.65 2.07
N ASP A 185 3.73 -12.70 2.81
CA ASP A 185 4.52 -13.87 2.38
C ASP A 185 4.04 -14.43 1.05
N LYS A 186 2.73 -14.75 0.95
CA LYS A 186 2.12 -15.26 -0.28
C LYS A 186 2.35 -14.34 -1.48
N ARG A 187 2.24 -13.02 -1.28
CA ARG A 187 2.44 -12.03 -2.37
C ARG A 187 3.88 -12.02 -2.85
N LEU A 188 4.82 -12.08 -1.92
CA LEU A 188 6.25 -12.09 -2.23
C LEU A 188 6.64 -13.40 -2.93
N ASP A 189 6.09 -14.54 -2.52
CA ASP A 189 6.40 -15.85 -3.12
C ASP A 189 5.87 -15.97 -4.56
N VAL A 190 4.66 -15.49 -4.83
CA VAL A 190 4.10 -15.43 -6.19
C VAL A 190 4.98 -14.56 -7.08
N ILE A 191 5.37 -13.37 -6.61
CA ILE A 191 6.21 -12.46 -7.41
C ILE A 191 7.63 -13.00 -7.55
N ALA A 192 8.21 -13.63 -6.53
CA ALA A 192 9.50 -14.30 -6.62
C ALA A 192 9.47 -15.41 -7.67
N THR A 193 8.37 -16.16 -7.74
CA THR A 193 8.13 -17.18 -8.76
C THR A 193 8.01 -16.57 -10.16
N ALA A 194 7.26 -15.47 -10.29
CA ALA A 194 7.12 -14.74 -11.55
C ALA A 194 8.47 -14.20 -12.06
N ILE A 195 9.31 -13.64 -11.17
CA ILE A 195 10.67 -13.20 -11.49
C ILE A 195 11.53 -14.38 -11.95
N ALA A 196 11.47 -15.51 -11.26
CA ALA A 196 12.22 -16.72 -11.64
C ALA A 196 11.76 -17.27 -13.00
N GLY A 197 10.46 -17.19 -13.29
CA GLY A 197 9.84 -17.51 -14.57
C GLY A 197 10.04 -16.45 -15.66
N LYS A 198 10.67 -15.32 -15.33
CA LYS A 198 10.87 -14.16 -16.24
C LYS A 198 9.57 -13.59 -16.80
N LEU A 199 8.47 -13.72 -16.06
CA LEU A 199 7.16 -13.25 -16.48
C LEU A 199 7.12 -11.73 -16.65
N LYS A 200 6.24 -11.30 -17.55
CA LYS A 200 5.87 -9.90 -17.80
C LYS A 200 4.61 -9.52 -17.03
N LEU A 201 4.28 -8.23 -17.05
CA LEU A 201 3.09 -7.68 -16.39
C LEU A 201 1.80 -8.38 -16.83
N GLU A 202 1.61 -8.57 -18.14
CA GLU A 202 0.43 -9.26 -18.69
C GLU A 202 0.29 -10.67 -18.10
N GLU A 203 1.37 -11.46 -18.15
CA GLU A 203 1.40 -12.83 -17.63
C GLU A 203 1.17 -12.90 -16.10
N LEU A 204 1.65 -11.91 -15.33
CA LEU A 204 1.36 -11.82 -13.89
C LEU A 204 -0.12 -11.50 -13.63
N GLY A 205 -0.73 -10.68 -14.48
CA GLY A 205 -2.16 -10.36 -14.43
C GLY A 205 -3.05 -11.58 -14.73
N GLU A 206 -2.55 -12.52 -15.53
CA GLU A 206 -3.29 -13.71 -15.99
C GLU A 206 -3.10 -14.95 -15.11
N LEU A 207 -2.27 -14.90 -14.06
CA LEU A 207 -2.06 -16.04 -13.17
C LEU A 207 -3.39 -16.51 -12.54
N ASP A 208 -3.71 -17.79 -12.74
CA ASP A 208 -4.86 -18.47 -12.11
C ASP A 208 -4.51 -18.87 -10.67
N LEU A 209 -4.63 -17.90 -9.76
CA LEU A 209 -4.31 -18.08 -8.33
C LEU A 209 -5.51 -18.61 -7.56
N ALA A 210 -5.25 -19.55 -6.64
CA ALA A 210 -6.29 -20.12 -5.78
C ALA A 210 -7.16 -19.06 -5.09
N TYR A 211 -8.48 -19.21 -5.25
CA TYR A 211 -9.47 -18.29 -4.72
C TYR A 211 -10.58 -19.03 -3.95
N ALA A 212 -10.77 -18.57 -2.72
CA ALA A 212 -12.04 -18.62 -2.00
C ALA A 212 -12.08 -17.42 -1.04
N PRO A 213 -13.27 -16.96 -0.59
CA PRO A 213 -13.41 -15.77 0.24
C PRO A 213 -12.45 -15.64 1.43
N PRO A 214 -12.10 -16.70 2.19
CA PRO A 214 -11.18 -16.60 3.32
C PRO A 214 -9.71 -16.37 2.94
N PHE A 215 -9.32 -16.63 1.68
CA PHE A 215 -7.91 -16.75 1.29
C PHE A 215 -7.47 -15.73 0.26
N ASN A 216 -8.35 -15.31 -0.65
CA ASN A 216 -7.98 -14.37 -1.72
C ASN A 216 -9.15 -13.50 -2.17
N SER A 217 -8.86 -12.52 -3.03
CA SER A 217 -9.87 -11.83 -3.85
C SER A 217 -9.87 -12.45 -5.26
N PRO A 218 -10.94 -12.30 -6.07
CA PRO A 218 -10.93 -12.73 -7.47
C PRO A 218 -9.71 -12.16 -8.23
N ASN A 219 -9.43 -10.87 -8.01
CA ASN A 219 -8.16 -10.24 -8.37
C ASN A 219 -7.43 -9.84 -7.08
N GLY A 220 -6.40 -10.60 -6.73
CA GLY A 220 -5.52 -10.38 -5.58
C GLY A 220 -4.60 -9.16 -5.74
N PRO A 221 -3.82 -8.83 -4.71
CA PRO A 221 -2.85 -7.73 -4.76
C PRO A 221 -1.87 -7.79 -5.94
N GLU A 222 -1.37 -8.98 -6.29
CA GLU A 222 -0.38 -9.20 -7.35
C GLU A 222 -0.96 -8.92 -8.73
N GLN A 223 -2.13 -9.49 -9.03
CA GLN A 223 -2.85 -9.26 -10.29
C GLN A 223 -3.26 -7.78 -10.42
N MET A 224 -3.76 -7.18 -9.33
CA MET A 224 -4.11 -5.76 -9.34
C MET A 224 -2.88 -4.86 -9.58
N ALA A 225 -1.73 -5.20 -8.99
CA ALA A 225 -0.48 -4.49 -9.25
C ALA A 225 -0.06 -4.61 -10.72
N ALA A 226 -0.18 -5.80 -11.31
CA ALA A 226 0.09 -6.03 -12.72
C ALA A 226 -0.80 -5.18 -13.64
N PHE A 227 -2.12 -5.16 -13.40
CA PHE A 227 -3.05 -4.33 -14.19
C PHE A 227 -2.74 -2.84 -14.09
N VAL A 228 -2.43 -2.35 -12.89
CA VAL A 228 -2.07 -0.93 -12.69
C VAL A 228 -0.75 -0.60 -13.35
N ALA A 229 0.25 -1.48 -13.25
CA ALA A 229 1.55 -1.31 -13.89
C ALA A 229 1.42 -1.28 -15.42
N GLU A 230 0.63 -2.19 -16.00
CA GLU A 230 0.46 -2.26 -17.45
C GLU A 230 -0.28 -1.03 -17.98
N ASN A 231 -1.38 -0.65 -17.32
CA ASN A 231 -2.11 0.57 -17.63
C ASN A 231 -1.22 1.82 -17.54
N HIS A 232 -0.32 1.88 -16.57
CA HIS A 232 0.64 2.97 -16.45
C HIS A 232 1.67 2.94 -17.59
N ARG A 233 2.24 1.77 -17.87
CA ARG A 233 3.29 1.56 -18.87
C ARG A 233 2.86 1.96 -20.27
N ILE A 234 1.64 1.63 -20.67
CA ILE A 234 1.07 1.95 -21.99
C ILE A 234 0.41 3.33 -22.05
N GLY A 235 0.47 4.12 -20.97
CA GLY A 235 -0.14 5.45 -20.90
C GLY A 235 -1.67 5.45 -20.81
N PHE A 236 -2.31 4.30 -20.63
CA PHE A 236 -3.76 4.20 -20.43
C PHE A 236 -4.18 4.90 -19.13
N SER A 237 -3.42 4.75 -18.05
CA SER A 237 -3.66 5.44 -16.78
C SER A 237 -2.33 5.92 -16.18
N PRO A 238 -1.81 7.07 -16.64
CA PRO A 238 -0.58 7.65 -16.11
C PRO A 238 -0.68 7.89 -14.60
N SER A 239 0.42 7.66 -13.89
CA SER A 239 0.46 7.79 -12.43
C SER A 239 1.82 8.25 -11.96
N ILE A 240 1.89 8.78 -10.74
CA ILE A 240 3.13 9.22 -10.10
C ILE A 240 3.26 8.57 -8.72
N LEU A 241 4.48 8.15 -8.37
CA LEU A 241 4.79 7.65 -7.03
C LEU A 241 4.88 8.82 -6.04
N ALA A 242 4.43 8.60 -4.80
CA ALA A 242 4.51 9.62 -3.75
C ALA A 242 5.95 10.15 -3.54
N GLN A 243 6.97 9.29 -3.63
CA GLN A 243 8.38 9.69 -3.49
C GLN A 243 8.88 10.68 -4.57
N ASN A 244 8.18 10.78 -5.70
CA ASN A 244 8.50 11.67 -6.82
C ASN A 244 7.54 12.87 -6.90
N LEU A 245 6.57 12.95 -5.99
CA LEU A 245 5.48 13.91 -6.09
C LEU A 245 5.94 15.36 -5.90
N GLU A 246 6.78 15.62 -4.90
CA GLU A 246 7.24 16.97 -4.56
C GLU A 246 7.97 17.66 -5.72
N GLU A 247 8.93 16.97 -6.33
CA GLU A 247 9.66 17.50 -7.49
C GLU A 247 8.69 17.88 -8.63
N TRP A 248 7.72 17.01 -8.92
CA TRP A 248 6.77 17.25 -9.99
C TRP A 248 5.78 18.37 -9.68
N VAL A 249 5.24 18.43 -8.45
CA VAL A 249 4.31 19.48 -8.02
C VAL A 249 4.98 20.85 -8.09
N LEU A 250 6.22 20.97 -7.61
CA LEU A 250 6.97 22.23 -7.65
C LEU A 250 7.30 22.66 -9.09
N ALA A 251 7.58 21.70 -9.98
CA ALA A 251 7.92 21.98 -11.37
C ALA A 251 6.70 22.32 -12.24
N LYS A 252 5.53 21.75 -11.95
CA LYS A 252 4.33 21.85 -12.82
C LYS A 252 3.23 22.74 -12.27
N ASN A 253 3.26 23.07 -10.98
CA ASN A 253 2.20 23.80 -10.28
C ASN A 253 0.78 23.30 -10.66
N PRO A 254 0.48 22.01 -10.43
CA PRO A 254 -0.72 21.36 -10.95
C PRO A 254 -1.99 21.79 -10.19
N ILE A 255 -3.14 21.64 -10.85
CA ILE A 255 -4.44 21.62 -10.19
C ILE A 255 -4.60 20.23 -9.57
N ILE A 256 -4.76 20.17 -8.25
CA ILE A 256 -4.86 18.92 -7.52
C ILE A 256 -6.31 18.71 -7.07
N PHE A 257 -6.90 17.60 -7.52
CA PHE A 257 -8.22 17.12 -7.10
C PHE A 257 -8.05 16.00 -6.07
N ASP A 258 -8.48 16.25 -4.84
CA ASP A 258 -8.64 15.19 -3.84
C ASP A 258 -10.11 14.73 -3.84
N ILE A 259 -10.37 13.55 -4.38
CA ILE A 259 -11.72 12.99 -4.53
C ILE A 259 -12.13 12.07 -3.36
N ARG A 260 -11.36 12.07 -2.27
CA ARG A 260 -11.76 11.38 -1.04
C ARG A 260 -12.95 12.08 -0.40
N ASP A 261 -13.68 11.34 0.42
CA ASP A 261 -14.81 11.91 1.15
C ASP A 261 -14.34 13.08 2.04
N PRO A 262 -15.18 14.12 2.25
CA PRO A 262 -14.75 15.34 2.93
C PRO A 262 -14.34 15.11 4.39
N ILE A 263 -14.85 14.05 5.02
CA ILE A 263 -14.52 13.71 6.39
C ILE A 263 -13.09 13.17 6.44
N SER A 264 -12.75 12.19 5.61
CA SER A 264 -11.37 11.69 5.48
C SER A 264 -10.40 12.82 5.11
N TYR A 265 -10.80 13.69 4.18
CA TYR A 265 -10.03 14.87 3.79
C TYR A 265 -9.78 15.84 4.96
N SER A 266 -10.82 16.20 5.71
CA SER A 266 -10.73 17.14 6.83
C SER A 266 -9.79 16.66 7.93
N ARG A 267 -9.68 15.34 8.12
CA ARG A 267 -8.79 14.73 9.14
C ARG A 267 -7.33 14.76 8.72
N ALA A 268 -7.05 14.52 7.44
CA ALA A 268 -5.70 14.51 6.91
C ALA A 268 -5.72 14.64 5.37
N HIS A 269 -5.00 15.63 4.84
CA HIS A 269 -4.89 15.88 3.40
C HIS A 269 -3.56 16.55 3.03
N LEU A 270 -3.24 16.56 1.74
CA LEU A 270 -2.18 17.41 1.19
C LEU A 270 -2.69 18.86 1.15
N SER A 271 -1.96 19.80 1.73
CA SER A 271 -2.33 21.23 1.68
C SER A 271 -2.42 21.74 0.25
N GLN A 272 -3.21 22.80 0.03
CA GLN A 272 -3.42 23.41 -1.29
C GLN A 272 -4.03 22.44 -2.33
N THR A 273 -4.95 21.58 -1.90
CA THR A 273 -5.72 20.70 -2.78
C THR A 273 -7.21 21.04 -2.76
N ASN A 274 -7.93 20.67 -3.81
CA ASN A 274 -9.36 20.91 -3.95
C ASN A 274 -10.12 19.61 -3.63
N ASN A 275 -10.88 19.59 -2.53
CA ASN A 275 -11.70 18.44 -2.19
C ASN A 275 -13.05 18.49 -2.90
N LEU A 276 -13.17 17.74 -3.99
CA LEU A 276 -14.34 17.74 -4.85
C LEU A 276 -14.77 16.31 -5.16
N SER A 277 -16.07 16.05 -5.21
CA SER A 277 -16.57 14.78 -5.72
C SER A 277 -16.32 14.65 -7.23
N GLN A 278 -16.34 13.41 -7.73
CA GLN A 278 -16.23 13.15 -9.17
C GLN A 278 -17.31 13.89 -9.99
N GLY A 279 -18.54 14.00 -9.47
CA GLY A 279 -19.63 14.72 -10.14
C GLY A 279 -19.38 16.22 -10.22
N GLN A 280 -18.97 16.85 -9.11
CA GLN A 280 -18.63 18.27 -9.08
C GLN A 280 -17.47 18.60 -10.05
N ILE A 281 -16.48 17.70 -10.15
CA ILE A 281 -15.39 17.85 -11.11
C ILE A 281 -15.94 17.80 -12.53
N GLN A 282 -16.79 16.82 -12.87
CA GLN A 282 -17.42 16.68 -14.19
C GLN A 282 -18.15 17.95 -14.62
N GLU A 283 -18.95 18.54 -13.73
CA GLU A 283 -19.69 19.78 -13.98
C GLU A 283 -18.76 20.99 -14.22
N SER A 284 -17.57 20.97 -13.62
CA SER A 284 -16.59 22.06 -13.71
C SER A 284 -15.57 21.88 -14.84
N LEU A 285 -15.54 20.74 -15.53
CA LEU A 285 -14.48 20.42 -16.50
C LEU A 285 -14.40 21.44 -17.63
N ASP A 286 -15.53 21.87 -18.17
CA ASP A 286 -15.53 22.76 -19.33
C ASP A 286 -14.92 24.14 -19.03
N SER A 287 -14.79 24.49 -17.74
CA SER A 287 -14.11 25.71 -17.28
C SER A 287 -12.59 25.59 -17.14
N LEU A 288 -12.03 24.36 -17.17
CA LEU A 288 -10.60 24.12 -16.92
C LEU A 288 -9.79 24.09 -18.22
N PRO A 289 -8.66 24.83 -18.31
CA PRO A 289 -7.78 24.80 -19.49
C PRO A 289 -7.25 23.38 -19.77
N LYS A 290 -7.34 22.92 -21.03
CA LYS A 290 -6.99 21.54 -21.43
C LYS A 290 -5.52 21.19 -21.28
N ASP A 291 -4.66 22.20 -21.26
CA ASP A 291 -3.20 22.12 -21.07
C ASP A 291 -2.77 22.13 -19.60
N SER A 292 -3.71 22.33 -18.67
CA SER A 292 -3.41 22.31 -17.23
C SER A 292 -2.81 20.97 -16.79
N ALA A 293 -1.78 21.02 -15.96
CA ALA A 293 -1.31 19.84 -15.24
C ALA A 293 -2.32 19.46 -14.16
N LEU A 294 -2.86 18.24 -14.21
CA LEU A 294 -3.86 17.74 -13.27
C LEU A 294 -3.30 16.57 -12.46
N LEU A 295 -3.53 16.60 -11.16
CA LEU A 295 -3.24 15.49 -10.26
C LEU A 295 -4.52 15.03 -9.57
N VAL A 296 -4.77 13.72 -9.61
CA VAL A 296 -5.89 13.10 -8.91
C VAL A 296 -5.40 12.32 -7.71
N ILE A 297 -5.93 12.66 -6.53
CA ILE A 297 -5.72 11.95 -5.27
C ILE A 297 -7.03 11.28 -4.87
N SER A 298 -6.97 9.97 -4.67
CA SER A 298 -8.04 9.19 -4.02
C SER A 298 -7.43 8.43 -2.85
N GLU A 299 -8.23 7.66 -2.10
CA GLU A 299 -7.76 6.94 -0.91
C GLU A 299 -6.60 5.98 -1.23
N ASP A 300 -6.78 5.10 -2.20
CA ASP A 300 -5.85 4.03 -2.59
C ASP A 300 -5.43 4.05 -4.08
N GLY A 301 -5.87 5.07 -4.83
CA GLY A 301 -5.61 5.23 -6.25
C GLY A 301 -6.69 4.63 -7.17
N GLN A 302 -7.61 3.80 -6.68
CA GLN A 302 -8.58 3.10 -7.52
C GLN A 302 -9.62 4.05 -8.14
N LYS A 303 -10.26 4.89 -7.31
CA LYS A 303 -11.19 5.91 -7.82
C LYS A 303 -10.47 6.96 -8.65
N GLY A 304 -9.21 7.25 -8.29
CA GLY A 304 -8.36 8.16 -9.04
C GLY A 304 -8.13 7.70 -10.47
N HIS A 305 -7.89 6.40 -10.69
CA HIS A 305 -7.80 5.80 -12.03
C HIS A 305 -9.03 6.10 -12.89
N ILE A 306 -10.24 5.94 -12.34
CA ILE A 306 -11.49 6.20 -13.08
C ILE A 306 -11.56 7.66 -13.52
N LEU A 307 -11.26 8.61 -12.61
CA LEU A 307 -11.27 10.02 -12.95
C LEU A 307 -10.17 10.38 -13.95
N THR A 308 -8.96 9.83 -13.80
CA THR A 308 -7.87 10.02 -14.77
C THR A 308 -8.27 9.56 -16.16
N ARG A 309 -8.90 8.38 -16.29
CA ARG A 309 -9.41 7.88 -17.58
C ARG A 309 -10.44 8.82 -18.19
N MET A 310 -11.38 9.27 -17.38
CA MET A 310 -12.42 10.20 -17.81
C MET A 310 -11.84 11.54 -18.29
N LEU A 311 -10.85 12.10 -17.57
CA LEU A 311 -10.15 13.32 -17.96
C LEU A 311 -9.40 13.14 -19.30
N LEU A 312 -8.68 12.04 -19.47
CA LEU A 312 -7.99 11.72 -20.73
C LEU A 312 -8.98 11.62 -21.91
N THR A 313 -10.12 10.94 -21.73
CA THR A 313 -11.17 10.85 -22.77
C THR A 313 -11.80 12.21 -23.09
N LYS A 314 -11.79 13.16 -22.14
CA LYS A 314 -12.27 14.54 -22.33
C LYS A 314 -11.20 15.48 -22.91
N GLY A 315 -10.07 14.95 -23.36
CA GLY A 315 -9.02 15.70 -24.08
C GLY A 315 -7.99 16.39 -23.19
N TYR A 316 -7.95 16.13 -21.88
CA TYR A 316 -6.81 16.55 -21.05
C TYR A 316 -5.63 15.64 -21.33
N SER A 317 -4.45 16.19 -21.56
CA SER A 317 -3.24 15.42 -21.92
C SER A 317 -2.25 15.25 -20.76
N ASN A 318 -2.30 16.13 -19.75
CA ASN A 318 -1.35 16.14 -18.63
C ASN A 318 -2.06 15.78 -17.32
N VAL A 319 -2.48 14.52 -17.18
CA VAL A 319 -3.23 14.02 -16.03
C VAL A 319 -2.49 12.88 -15.37
N LEU A 320 -2.20 13.00 -14.08
CA LEU A 320 -1.59 11.94 -13.28
C LEU A 320 -2.50 11.49 -12.15
N ASN A 321 -2.59 10.18 -11.94
CA ASN A 321 -3.13 9.58 -10.72
C ASN A 321 -2.02 9.43 -9.67
N LEU A 322 -2.29 9.69 -8.39
CA LEU A 322 -1.34 9.37 -7.34
C LEU A 322 -1.32 7.86 -7.08
N SER A 323 -0.18 7.21 -7.35
CA SER A 323 -0.02 5.75 -7.22
C SER A 323 -0.16 5.31 -5.76
N GLY A 324 -1.11 4.43 -5.48
CA GLY A 324 -1.52 4.03 -4.13
C GLY A 324 -2.25 5.11 -3.32
N GLY A 325 -2.60 6.24 -3.95
CA GLY A 325 -3.43 7.28 -3.36
C GLY A 325 -2.83 7.96 -2.12
N TYR A 326 -3.72 8.52 -1.30
CA TYR A 326 -3.37 9.24 -0.08
C TYR A 326 -2.66 8.35 0.95
N ILE A 327 -2.96 7.06 1.00
CA ILE A 327 -2.26 6.13 1.90
C ILE A 327 -0.76 6.07 1.57
N SER A 328 -0.40 6.01 0.28
CA SER A 328 1.01 6.09 -0.14
C SER A 328 1.63 7.43 0.22
N LEU A 329 0.88 8.53 0.06
CA LEU A 329 1.33 9.88 0.39
C LEU A 329 1.66 10.03 1.86
N GLU A 330 0.75 9.63 2.73
CA GLU A 330 0.91 9.69 4.18
C GLU A 330 2.10 8.83 4.64
N ARG A 331 2.27 7.65 4.04
CA ARG A 331 3.39 6.77 4.38
C ARG A 331 4.73 7.31 3.90
N GLN A 332 4.76 7.95 2.74
CA GLN A 332 5.94 8.66 2.27
C GLN A 332 6.30 9.74 3.28
N GLU A 333 5.35 10.60 3.67
CA GLU A 333 5.60 11.66 4.64
C GLU A 333 6.12 11.12 5.98
N ARG A 334 5.57 10.00 6.47
CA ARG A 334 6.04 9.37 7.72
C ARG A 334 7.43 8.77 7.62
N ALA A 335 7.79 8.18 6.48
CA ALA A 335 9.05 7.48 6.30
C ALA A 335 10.19 8.43 5.90
N LYS A 336 9.89 9.37 5.00
CA LYS A 336 10.79 10.40 4.50
C LYS A 336 9.95 11.65 4.18
N PRO A 337 9.82 12.58 5.15
CA PRO A 337 9.03 13.80 5.01
C PRO A 337 9.39 14.58 3.75
N PHE A 338 8.39 15.23 3.17
CA PHE A 338 8.57 16.22 2.11
C PHE A 338 9.18 17.49 2.68
N GLU A 339 10.02 18.17 1.89
CA GLU A 339 10.70 19.39 2.35
C GLU A 339 9.75 20.61 2.28
N LYS A 340 9.02 20.72 1.18
CA LYS A 340 8.17 21.86 0.81
C LYS A 340 6.69 21.52 0.80
N LEU A 341 6.30 20.29 0.49
CA LEU A 341 4.90 19.87 0.62
C LEU A 341 4.51 19.76 2.10
N ARG A 342 3.21 19.89 2.38
CA ARG A 342 2.64 19.72 3.71
C ARG A 342 1.53 18.69 3.64
N VAL A 343 1.75 17.54 4.25
CA VAL A 343 0.81 16.44 4.27
C VAL A 343 0.31 16.27 5.70
N GLY A 344 -0.98 16.51 5.93
CA GLY A 344 -1.62 16.15 7.18
C GLY A 344 -1.45 14.65 7.44
N LEU A 345 -1.34 14.24 8.71
CA LEU A 345 -1.15 12.83 9.07
C LEU A 345 -2.28 12.39 9.98
N HIS A 346 -2.79 11.17 9.78
CA HIS A 346 -3.75 10.61 10.72
C HIS A 346 -3.12 10.42 12.10
N ALA A 347 -3.90 10.56 13.17
CA ALA A 347 -3.39 10.37 14.51
C ALA A 347 -2.89 8.92 14.70
N VAL A 348 -1.69 8.76 15.27
CA VAL A 348 -1.15 7.44 15.61
C VAL A 348 -1.75 6.98 16.92
N GLU A 349 -2.43 5.84 16.90
CA GLU A 349 -2.91 5.18 18.12
C GLU A 349 -1.70 4.68 18.92
N LYS A 350 -1.40 5.32 20.07
CA LYS A 350 -0.35 4.87 20.97
C LYS A 350 -0.78 3.58 21.68
N LYS A 351 -0.04 2.50 21.45
CA LYS A 351 -0.25 1.21 22.12
C LYS A 351 0.75 1.07 23.27
N SER A 352 0.27 0.66 24.45
CA SER A 352 1.10 0.34 25.61
C SER A 352 1.04 -1.15 25.89
N ILE A 353 2.17 -1.73 26.30
CA ILE A 353 2.28 -3.15 26.69
C ILE A 353 1.46 -3.42 27.96
N GLN A 354 1.26 -2.42 28.83
CA GLN A 354 0.54 -2.59 30.10
C GLN A 354 -0.99 -2.66 29.94
N LYS A 355 -1.56 -2.25 28.79
CA LYS A 355 -3.02 -2.19 28.57
C LYS A 355 -3.62 -3.43 27.91
N SER A 356 -2.82 -4.47 27.62
CA SER A 356 -3.28 -5.61 26.82
C SER A 356 -4.14 -6.63 27.59
N SER A 357 -4.36 -6.48 28.90
CA SER A 357 -5.16 -7.43 29.70
C SER A 357 -6.63 -7.06 29.90
N GLU A 358 -7.10 -5.86 29.52
CA GLU A 358 -8.43 -5.39 29.93
C GLU A 358 -9.42 -5.07 28.80
N SER A 359 -9.06 -5.18 27.53
CA SER A 359 -9.90 -4.66 26.43
C SER A 359 -10.57 -5.71 25.55
N HIS A 360 -11.13 -6.77 26.15
CA HIS A 360 -12.03 -7.70 25.48
C HIS A 360 -13.37 -7.84 26.19
N GLU A 361 -13.94 -6.75 26.73
CA GLU A 361 -15.36 -6.72 27.08
C GLU A 361 -15.83 -5.28 27.31
N LYS A 362 -16.24 -4.59 26.24
CA LYS A 362 -17.30 -3.57 26.36
C LYS A 362 -18.27 -3.75 25.20
N LYS A 363 -19.37 -4.41 25.53
CA LYS A 363 -20.60 -4.49 24.73
C LYS A 363 -21.01 -3.09 24.30
N ALA A 364 -21.43 -3.00 23.04
CA ALA A 364 -22.18 -1.87 22.54
C ALA A 364 -23.58 -1.90 23.17
N SER A 365 -23.83 -1.00 24.12
CA SER A 365 -25.18 -0.66 24.55
C SER A 365 -25.14 0.73 25.16
N GLU A 366 -25.49 1.72 24.35
CA GLU A 366 -26.17 2.95 24.75
C GLU A 366 -26.49 3.71 23.46
N VAL A 367 -27.70 3.45 22.96
CA VAL A 367 -28.33 4.28 21.95
C VAL A 367 -28.80 5.52 22.70
N ASN A 368 -28.13 6.66 22.50
CA ASN A 368 -28.65 7.95 22.92
C ASN A 368 -29.85 8.29 22.04
N THR A 369 -31.05 7.86 22.46
CA THR A 369 -32.32 8.39 21.97
C THR A 369 -32.62 9.69 22.70
N ALA A 370 -31.94 10.77 22.30
CA ALA A 370 -32.38 12.13 22.61
C ALA A 370 -32.61 12.84 21.26
N VAL A 371 -33.80 12.64 20.71
CA VAL A 371 -34.29 13.45 19.58
C VAL A 371 -34.79 14.76 20.20
N GLU A 372 -33.91 15.76 20.27
CA GLU A 372 -34.39 17.14 20.38
C GLU A 372 -35.20 17.46 19.11
N LYS A 373 -36.36 18.11 19.29
CA LYS A 373 -37.19 18.58 18.17
C LYS A 373 -36.38 19.54 17.32
N THR A 374 -35.75 19.06 16.26
CA THR A 374 -35.19 19.91 15.22
C THR A 374 -36.32 20.31 14.28
N GLU A 375 -36.64 21.60 14.24
CA GLU A 375 -37.39 22.17 13.12
C GLU A 375 -36.56 21.96 11.83
N GLY A 376 -37.12 21.23 10.86
CA GLY A 376 -36.45 20.88 9.60
C GLY A 376 -36.51 19.39 9.24
N PRO A 377 -35.97 18.98 8.08
CA PRO A 377 -35.95 17.60 7.62
C PRO A 377 -35.10 16.67 8.50
N LEU A 378 -35.52 15.41 8.66
CA LEU A 378 -34.69 14.37 9.27
C LEU A 378 -33.60 13.95 8.29
N ILE A 379 -32.34 14.16 8.69
CA ILE A 379 -31.18 13.74 7.90
C ILE A 379 -30.76 12.35 8.37
N ILE A 380 -30.81 11.37 7.48
CA ILE A 380 -30.48 9.98 7.79
C ILE A 380 -29.25 9.55 6.99
N ASP A 381 -28.25 9.06 7.72
CA ASP A 381 -27.05 8.45 7.17
C ASP A 381 -27.25 6.94 6.99
N VAL A 382 -27.30 6.48 5.74
CA VAL A 382 -27.46 5.06 5.40
C VAL A 382 -26.14 4.32 5.14
N ARG A 383 -25.00 4.91 5.55
CA ARG A 383 -23.68 4.28 5.48
C ARG A 383 -23.51 3.21 6.55
N THR A 384 -22.40 2.46 6.49
CA THR A 384 -22.08 1.47 7.54
C THR A 384 -21.82 2.14 8.88
N PRO A 385 -21.98 1.43 10.02
CA PRO A 385 -21.68 1.99 11.34
C PRO A 385 -20.25 2.54 11.47
N MET A 386 -19.28 1.92 10.78
CA MET A 386 -17.89 2.38 10.81
C MET A 386 -17.69 3.68 10.04
N GLU A 387 -18.34 3.84 8.88
CA GLU A 387 -18.35 5.10 8.13
C GLU A 387 -18.99 6.24 8.95
N PHE A 388 -20.10 5.98 9.65
CA PHE A 388 -20.75 6.97 10.52
C PHE A 388 -19.89 7.37 11.71
N LYS A 389 -19.26 6.40 12.39
CA LYS A 389 -18.33 6.65 13.52
C LYS A 389 -17.08 7.44 13.11
N MET A 390 -16.67 7.36 11.85
CA MET A 390 -15.57 8.19 11.35
C MET A 390 -15.94 9.67 11.21
N GLY A 391 -17.25 9.97 11.21
CA GLY A 391 -17.86 11.29 11.11
C GLY A 391 -19.12 11.20 10.24
N ALA A 392 -20.01 12.18 10.36
CA ALA A 392 -21.25 12.28 9.58
C ALA A 392 -21.61 13.75 9.32
N VAL A 393 -22.64 13.98 8.50
CA VAL A 393 -23.26 15.31 8.39
C VAL A 393 -23.74 15.74 9.78
N PRO A 394 -23.50 16.99 10.22
CA PRO A 394 -23.96 17.47 11.52
C PRO A 394 -25.46 17.23 11.73
N GLY A 395 -25.84 16.66 12.89
CA GLY A 395 -27.23 16.37 13.22
C GLY A 395 -27.83 15.13 12.52
N ALA A 396 -27.07 14.40 11.70
CA ALA A 396 -27.56 13.19 11.05
C ALA A 396 -27.79 12.04 12.03
N ILE A 397 -28.87 11.30 11.83
CA ILE A 397 -29.19 10.07 12.56
C ILE A 397 -28.68 8.88 11.74
N HIS A 398 -28.03 7.91 12.38
CA HIS A 398 -27.55 6.70 11.71
C HIS A 398 -28.63 5.63 11.62
N ALA A 399 -28.94 5.22 10.39
CA ALA A 399 -29.70 4.02 10.10
C ALA A 399 -29.13 3.41 8.82
N ASP A 400 -28.18 2.48 8.97
CA ASP A 400 -27.59 1.76 7.83
C ASP A 400 -28.67 1.13 6.94
N LEU A 401 -28.35 1.00 5.64
CA LEU A 401 -29.34 0.57 4.64
C LEU A 401 -30.04 -0.74 5.00
N ASP A 402 -29.32 -1.70 5.60
CA ASP A 402 -29.85 -3.03 5.92
C ASP A 402 -30.85 -3.00 7.10
N SER A 403 -30.73 -2.03 8.01
CA SER A 403 -31.64 -1.85 9.14
C SER A 403 -32.62 -0.68 8.96
N LEU A 404 -32.66 -0.08 7.77
CA LEU A 404 -33.45 1.10 7.48
C LEU A 404 -34.95 0.85 7.66
N GLU A 405 -35.44 -0.31 7.22
CA GLU A 405 -36.85 -0.72 7.33
C GLU A 405 -37.33 -0.82 8.77
N GLU A 406 -36.46 -1.28 9.67
CA GLU A 406 -36.78 -1.47 11.08
C GLU A 406 -36.63 -0.16 11.88
N LYS A 407 -35.57 0.61 11.61
CA LYS A 407 -35.22 1.79 12.42
C LYS A 407 -36.06 3.02 12.11
N ILE A 408 -36.40 3.26 10.83
CA ILE A 408 -37.08 4.50 10.45
C ILE A 408 -38.49 4.62 11.06
N PRO A 409 -39.35 3.60 11.06
CA PRO A 409 -40.62 3.60 11.80
C PRO A 409 -40.49 4.01 13.27
N VAL A 410 -39.42 3.56 13.93
CA VAL A 410 -39.14 3.90 15.33
C VAL A 410 -38.70 5.36 15.48
N ILE A 411 -37.80 5.82 14.61
CA ILE A 411 -37.26 7.19 14.63
C ILE A 411 -38.34 8.24 14.35
N THR A 412 -39.22 7.97 13.38
CA THR A 412 -40.30 8.88 12.97
C THR A 412 -41.56 8.71 13.83
N LYS A 413 -41.61 7.69 14.69
CA LYS A 413 -42.83 7.25 15.40
C LYS A 413 -43.99 6.99 14.45
N ASN A 414 -43.72 6.39 13.29
CA ASN A 414 -44.66 6.15 12.20
C ASN A 414 -45.30 7.42 11.61
N ASP A 415 -44.65 8.58 11.72
CA ASP A 415 -45.04 9.77 10.96
C ASP A 415 -44.58 9.62 9.50
N PHE A 416 -45.46 9.07 8.65
CA PHE A 416 -45.21 8.83 7.23
C PHE A 416 -45.07 10.11 6.38
N ASN A 417 -45.50 11.26 6.91
CA ASN A 417 -45.38 12.55 6.25
C ASN A 417 -44.12 13.32 6.67
N ARG A 418 -43.35 12.79 7.63
CA ARG A 418 -42.11 13.40 8.07
C ARG A 418 -41.16 13.57 6.89
N GLU A 419 -40.65 14.78 6.71
CA GLU A 419 -39.63 15.06 5.71
C GLU A 419 -38.32 14.35 6.07
N ILE A 420 -37.85 13.48 5.18
CA ILE A 420 -36.65 12.66 5.38
C ILE A 420 -35.69 12.84 4.19
N ILE A 421 -34.45 13.18 4.48
CA ILE A 421 -33.36 13.25 3.52
C ILE A 421 -32.38 12.11 3.81
N LEU A 422 -32.31 11.14 2.89
CA LEU A 422 -31.35 10.04 2.98
C LEU A 422 -30.08 10.41 2.24
N TYR A 423 -28.91 10.15 2.84
CA TYR A 423 -27.64 10.26 2.13
C TYR A 423 -26.70 9.09 2.42
N CYS A 424 -25.71 8.90 1.56
CA CYS A 424 -24.64 7.95 1.79
C CYS A 424 -23.31 8.46 1.24
N ALA A 425 -22.29 7.62 1.06
CA ALA A 425 -21.00 8.06 0.53
C ALA A 425 -21.10 8.68 -0.89
N SER A 426 -21.81 8.03 -1.82
CA SER A 426 -21.88 8.42 -3.24
C SER A 426 -23.29 8.72 -3.77
N GLY A 427 -24.34 8.53 -2.97
CA GLY A 427 -25.74 8.65 -3.39
C GLY A 427 -26.41 7.34 -3.83
N ALA A 428 -25.65 6.25 -4.04
CA ALA A 428 -26.21 4.98 -4.51
C ALA A 428 -27.07 4.28 -3.44
N ARG A 429 -26.55 4.09 -2.21
CA ARG A 429 -27.29 3.45 -1.11
C ARG A 429 -28.53 4.25 -0.71
N SER A 430 -28.43 5.57 -0.69
CA SER A 430 -29.58 6.44 -0.39
C SER A 430 -30.66 6.37 -1.47
N SER A 431 -30.31 6.20 -2.76
CA SER A 431 -31.31 5.91 -3.81
C SER A 431 -32.12 4.65 -3.51
N TYR A 432 -31.48 3.57 -3.04
CA TYR A 432 -32.19 2.36 -2.62
C TYR A 432 -33.02 2.61 -1.37
N GLY A 433 -32.46 3.29 -0.36
CA GLY A 433 -33.18 3.66 0.85
C GLY A 433 -34.46 4.47 0.57
N VAL A 434 -34.44 5.37 -0.41
CA VAL A 434 -35.65 6.13 -0.80
C VAL A 434 -36.73 5.20 -1.33
N ARG A 435 -36.36 4.19 -2.12
CA ARG A 435 -37.32 3.21 -2.64
C ARG A 435 -37.91 2.36 -1.53
N ILE A 436 -37.08 1.93 -0.57
CA ILE A 436 -37.49 1.20 0.62
C ILE A 436 -38.53 2.01 1.41
N LEU A 437 -38.20 3.26 1.77
CA LEU A 437 -39.12 4.07 2.58
C LEU A 437 -40.41 4.43 1.84
N LYS A 438 -40.36 4.67 0.53
CA LYS A 438 -41.57 4.85 -0.29
C LYS A 438 -42.42 3.57 -0.32
N GLY A 439 -41.79 2.40 -0.37
CA GLY A 439 -42.49 1.10 -0.26
C GLY A 439 -43.17 0.90 1.10
N LEU A 440 -42.61 1.48 2.17
CA LEU A 440 -43.22 1.49 3.52
C LEU A 440 -44.30 2.58 3.71
N GLY A 441 -44.57 3.40 2.70
CA GLY A 441 -45.61 4.44 2.75
C GLY A 441 -45.14 5.84 3.12
N TYR A 442 -43.83 6.08 3.27
CA TYR A 442 -43.32 7.44 3.47
C TYR A 442 -43.43 8.26 2.18
N THR A 443 -44.08 9.41 2.27
CA THR A 443 -44.42 10.24 1.09
C THR A 443 -43.37 11.33 0.83
N ASN A 444 -42.73 11.83 1.89
CA ASN A 444 -41.79 12.95 1.84
C ASN A 444 -40.33 12.52 2.05
N VAL A 445 -39.82 11.68 1.14
CA VAL A 445 -38.44 11.15 1.20
C VAL A 445 -37.64 11.59 -0.02
N THR A 446 -36.51 12.25 0.23
CA THR A 446 -35.60 12.76 -0.81
C THR A 446 -34.23 12.06 -0.74
N ASN A 447 -33.64 11.80 -1.90
CA ASN A 447 -32.23 11.40 -1.98
C ASN A 447 -31.35 12.65 -1.88
N GLY A 448 -30.67 12.83 -0.75
CA GLY A 448 -29.68 13.89 -0.52
C GLY A 448 -28.37 13.70 -1.31
N GLY A 449 -28.16 12.52 -1.90
CA GLY A 449 -26.99 12.21 -2.72
C GLY A 449 -25.79 11.72 -1.90
N GLY A 450 -24.60 12.07 -2.37
CA GLY A 450 -23.33 11.71 -1.72
C GLY A 450 -22.99 12.61 -0.54
N LEU A 451 -22.00 12.19 0.24
CA LEU A 451 -21.56 12.92 1.43
C LEU A 451 -21.00 14.31 1.06
N HIS A 452 -20.29 14.45 -0.07
CA HIS A 452 -19.87 15.77 -0.58
C HIS A 452 -21.03 16.72 -0.78
N THR A 453 -22.06 16.27 -1.51
CA THR A 453 -23.26 17.07 -1.82
C THR A 453 -24.00 17.48 -0.56
N MET A 454 -24.07 16.58 0.42
CA MET A 454 -24.70 16.90 1.69
C MET A 454 -23.88 17.89 2.50
N MET A 455 -22.57 17.66 2.67
CA MET A 455 -21.73 18.55 3.45
C MET A 455 -21.64 19.95 2.85
N SER A 456 -21.69 20.10 1.52
CA SER A 456 -21.73 21.43 0.88
C SER A 456 -23.01 22.21 1.16
N ARG A 457 -24.10 21.57 1.62
CA ARG A 457 -25.34 22.27 2.02
C ARG A 457 -25.25 22.88 3.42
N PHE A 458 -24.23 22.50 4.21
CA PHE A 458 -24.01 22.95 5.59
C PHE A 458 -22.67 23.69 5.76
N ALA A 459 -21.97 23.98 4.66
CA ALA A 459 -20.65 24.62 4.63
C ALA A 459 -20.75 26.14 4.57
#